data_AF-A0A402CCW7-F1
#
_entry.id   AF-A0A402CCW7-F1
#
_cell.length_a   1.000
_cell.length_b   1.000
_cell.length_c   1.000
_cell.angle_alpha   90.00
_cell.angle_beta   90.00
_cell.angle_gamma   90.00
#
_symmetry.space_group_name_H-M   'P 1'
#
loop_
_entity.id
_entity.type
_entity.pdbx_description
1 polymer ?
#
loop_
_entity_poly.entity_id
_entity_poly.type
_entity_poly.pdbx_seq_one_letter_code
_entity_poly.pdbx_strand_id
1 'polypeptide(L)' 'MTSPGDEAVPIAEPDDDLGGDPVCWLDRVCPDCGLFLTDRTASTCPRCGAARDR' A
#
# COMPACT_ATOMS: atom_id res chain seq x y z
N MET A 1 -42.81 10.11 -10.36
CA MET A 1 -41.45 10.50 -9.96
C MET A 1 -40.53 9.35 -10.33
N THR A 2 -40.23 9.20 -11.61
CA THR A 2 -39.39 8.08 -12.10
C THR A 2 -37.94 8.55 -12.06
N SER A 3 -37.13 7.99 -11.17
CA SER A 3 -35.69 8.23 -11.15
C SER A 3 -35.05 7.67 -12.43
N PRO A 4 -34.19 8.42 -13.14
CA PRO A 4 -33.30 7.81 -14.12
C PRO A 4 -32.28 6.98 -13.32
N GLY A 5 -32.23 5.65 -13.54
CA GLY A 5 -31.16 5.05 -14.34
C GLY A 5 -29.82 5.30 -13.64
N ASP A 6 -29.33 4.44 -12.75
CA ASP A 6 -28.49 3.29 -13.11
C ASP A 6 -27.78 3.46 -14.47
N GLU A 7 -27.05 4.56 -14.63
CA GLU A 7 -26.06 4.70 -15.68
C GLU A 7 -24.86 3.85 -15.29
N ALA A 8 -24.83 2.60 -15.76
CA ALA A 8 -23.69 1.73 -15.64
C ALA A 8 -22.46 2.43 -16.24
N VAL A 9 -21.55 2.85 -15.35
CA VAL A 9 -20.25 3.39 -15.73
C VAL A 9 -19.56 2.36 -16.63
N PRO A 10 -19.11 2.72 -17.84
CA PRO A 10 -18.36 1.80 -18.67
C PRO A 10 -17.08 1.45 -17.92
N ILE A 11 -16.93 0.18 -17.57
CA ILE A 11 -15.67 -0.38 -17.07
C ILE A 11 -14.68 -0.26 -18.21
N ALA A 12 -13.90 0.83 -18.19
CA ALA A 12 -12.73 1.00 -19.03
C ALA A 12 -11.83 -0.23 -18.86
N GLU A 13 -11.19 -0.65 -19.95
CA GLU A 13 -10.18 -1.71 -19.94
C GLU A 13 -9.22 -1.47 -18.77
N PRO A 14 -8.73 -2.52 -18.08
CA PRO A 14 -7.86 -2.31 -16.93
C PRO A 14 -6.66 -1.48 -17.41
N ASP A 15 -6.62 -0.21 -17.04
CA ASP A 15 -5.42 0.60 -17.11
C ASP A 15 -4.34 -0.21 -16.38
N ASP A 16 -3.39 -0.77 -17.13
CA ASP A 16 -2.15 -1.35 -16.57
C ASP A 16 -1.37 -0.28 -15.75
N ASP A 17 -1.83 0.97 -15.79
CA ASP A 17 -1.42 2.13 -14.98
C ASP A 17 -2.17 2.29 -13.64
N LEU A 18 -2.99 1.32 -13.21
CA LEU A 18 -3.40 1.20 -11.80
C LEU A 18 -2.17 0.80 -10.95
N GLY A 19 -1.28 1.77 -10.75
CA GLY A 19 -0.05 1.63 -9.99
C GLY A 19 -0.36 1.24 -8.54
N GLY A 20 -0.07 -0.01 -8.21
CA GLY A 20 -0.03 -0.51 -6.84
C GLY A 20 1.39 -0.53 -6.28
N ASP A 21 1.48 -0.45 -4.96
CA ASP A 21 2.75 -0.63 -4.26
C ASP A 21 3.09 -2.15 -4.28
N PRO A 22 4.23 -2.58 -4.82
CA PRO A 22 4.53 -4.01 -4.96
C PRO A 22 4.61 -4.66 -3.57
N VAL A 23 4.10 -5.89 -3.44
CA VAL A 23 4.00 -6.60 -2.14
C VAL A 23 5.34 -6.67 -1.39
N CYS A 24 6.47 -6.68 -2.11
CA CYS A 24 7.81 -6.67 -1.51
C CYS A 24 8.19 -5.34 -0.81
N TRP A 25 7.38 -4.29 -0.93
CA TRP A 25 7.54 -3.03 -0.20
C TRP A 25 6.85 -3.08 1.17
N LEU A 26 5.87 -3.96 1.39
CA LEU A 26 5.25 -4.15 2.70
C LEU A 26 6.26 -4.67 3.75
N ASP A 27 7.18 -5.52 3.33
CA ASP A 27 8.32 -5.99 4.15
C ASP A 27 9.23 -4.84 4.63
N ARG A 28 9.27 -3.74 3.87
CA ARG A 28 9.99 -2.53 4.28
C ARG A 28 9.23 -1.68 5.29
N VAL A 29 7.96 -1.96 5.57
CA VAL A 29 7.17 -1.21 6.55
C VAL A 29 7.38 -1.81 7.93
N CYS A 30 7.61 -0.97 8.94
CA CYS A 30 7.66 -1.44 10.33
C CYS A 30 6.25 -1.89 10.77
N PRO A 31 6.08 -3.13 11.25
CA PRO A 31 4.76 -3.65 11.63
C PRO A 31 4.16 -2.92 12.84
N ASP A 32 5.00 -2.38 13.75
CA ASP A 32 4.52 -1.67 14.94
C ASP A 32 4.05 -0.24 14.67
N CYS A 33 4.74 0.50 13.79
CA CYS A 33 4.52 1.94 13.64
C CYS A 33 4.21 2.41 12.21
N GLY A 34 4.26 1.51 11.22
CA GLY A 34 3.96 1.84 9.83
C GLY A 34 5.03 2.68 9.12
N LEU A 35 6.20 2.90 9.72
CA LEU A 35 7.28 3.64 9.04
C LEU A 35 7.81 2.82 7.87
N PHE A 36 7.88 3.43 6.69
CA PHE A 36 8.62 2.88 5.57
C PHE A 36 10.13 3.01 5.80
N LEU A 37 10.84 1.88 5.82
CA LEU A 37 12.29 1.86 6.03
C LEU A 37 13.03 1.92 4.70
N THR A 38 13.80 3.00 4.56
CA THR A 38 14.73 3.21 3.44
C THR A 38 15.96 2.33 3.54
N ASP A 39 16.47 2.09 4.75
CA ASP A 39 17.56 1.15 4.99
C ASP A 39 17.02 -0.23 5.39
N ARG A 40 17.24 -1.21 4.50
CA ARG A 40 16.85 -2.61 4.73
C ARG A 40 17.78 -3.34 5.69
N THR A 41 18.94 -2.78 6.00
CA THR A 41 19.94 -3.44 6.87
C THR A 41 19.77 -3.09 8.35
N ALA A 42 18.95 -2.07 8.65
CA ALA A 42 18.64 -1.67 10.01
C ALA A 42 17.99 -2.80 10.82
N SER A 43 18.61 -3.15 11.93
CA SER A 43 18.10 -4.15 12.89
C SER A 43 16.98 -3.62 13.78
N THR A 44 16.81 -2.30 13.86
CA THR A 44 15.78 -1.62 14.66
C THR A 44 15.13 -0.48 13.90
N CYS A 45 13.85 -0.21 14.15
CA CYS A 45 13.15 0.91 13.55
C CYS A 45 13.67 2.26 14.09
N PRO A 46 14.10 3.22 13.24
CA PRO A 46 14.61 4.51 13.69
C PRO A 46 13.53 5.43 14.29
N ARG A 47 12.24 5.11 14.07
CA ARG A 47 11.12 5.91 14.60
C ARG A 47 10.63 5.42 15.96
N CYS A 48 10.35 4.13 16.10
CA CYS A 48 9.77 3.59 17.33
C CYS A 48 10.74 2.74 18.17
N GLY A 49 11.90 2.37 17.63
CA GLY A 49 12.88 1.54 18.33
C GLY A 49 12.57 0.03 18.35
N ALA A 50 11.46 -0.42 17.76
CA ALA A 50 11.13 -1.84 17.68
C ALA A 50 12.21 -2.64 16.92
N ALA A 51 12.47 -3.87 17.36
CA ALA A 51 13.34 -4.79 16.63
C ALA A 51 12.69 -5.18 15.30
N ARG A 52 13.50 -5.42 14.26
CA ARG A 52 12.97 -5.94 13.00
C ARG A 52 12.88 -7.45 13.06
N ASP A 53 11.68 -7.98 12.91
CA ASP A 53 11.43 -9.41 12.72
C ASP A 53 11.98 -9.78 11.34
N ARG A 54 13.16 -10.40 11.29
CA ARG A 54 13.79 -10.84 10.04
C ARG A 54 13.21 -12.18 9.58
#